data_AF-A0A536C7H1-F1
#
_entry.id   AF-A0A536C7H1-F1
#
_cell.length_a   1.000
_cell.length_b   1.000
_cell.length_c   1.000
_cell.angle_alpha   90.00
_cell.angle_beta   90.00
_cell.angle_gamma   90.00
#
_symmetry.space_group_name_H-M   'P 1'
#
loop_
_entity.id
_entity.type
_entity.pdbx_description
1 polymer ?
#
loop_
_entity_poly.entity_id
_entity_poly.type
_entity_poly.pdbx_seq_one_letter_code
_entity_poly.pdbx_strand_id
1 'polypeptide(L)'
;MVPPQVVMDIMIGGASPRPNPTPSRDAWAATGNWIGNDAMWISLPLDGVFQRRYSKVWMIPLKGGPITVRGRQLDGDGQGTFTGTASDGNIGSSVTFSTTGCWELRYSLAGEELRFTLRVED
;
A
#
# COMPACT_ATOMS: atom_id res chain seq x y z
N MET A 1 -8.60 0.83 10.52
CA MET A 1 -7.72 -0.04 11.35
C MET A 1 -6.50 0.77 11.79
N VAL A 2 -5.86 0.42 12.90
CA VAL A 2 -4.66 1.12 13.39
C VAL A 2 -3.42 0.26 13.10
N PRO A 3 -2.44 0.75 12.33
CA PRO A 3 -1.22 -0.02 12.07
C PRO A 3 -0.40 -0.29 13.34
N PRO A 4 0.35 -1.40 13.41
CA PRO A 4 1.25 -1.67 14.52
C PRO A 4 2.42 -0.68 14.53
N GLN A 5 3.07 -0.52 15.70
CA GLN A 5 4.10 0.50 15.90
C GLN A 5 5.25 0.38 14.89
N VAL A 6 5.68 -0.84 14.56
CA VAL A 6 6.75 -1.09 13.57
C VAL A 6 6.45 -0.48 12.19
N VAL A 7 5.18 -0.47 11.77
CA VAL A 7 4.75 0.15 10.50
C VAL A 7 4.92 1.67 10.56
N MET A 8 4.59 2.25 11.71
CA MET A 8 4.74 3.69 11.94
C MET A 8 6.20 4.12 11.98
N ASP A 9 7.03 3.33 12.66
CA ASP A 9 8.46 3.59 12.78
C ASP A 9 9.16 3.57 11.42
N ILE A 10 8.76 2.64 10.54
CA ILE A 10 9.26 2.56 9.16
C ILE A 10 8.86 3.80 8.35
N MET A 11 7.60 4.25 8.47
CA MET A 11 7.11 5.44 7.75
C MET A 11 7.73 6.74 8.25
N ILE A 12 7.79 6.94 9.57
CA ILE A 12 8.41 8.11 10.19
C ILE A 12 9.92 8.10 9.95
N GLY A 13 10.55 6.92 9.98
CA GLY A 13 11.96 6.74 9.65
C GLY A 13 12.31 7.21 8.24
N GLY A 14 11.39 7.04 7.28
CA GLY A 14 11.53 7.54 5.91
C GLY A 14 11.18 9.02 5.72
N ALA A 15 10.45 9.63 6.64
CA ALA A 15 10.09 11.05 6.57
C ALA A 15 11.28 11.92 7.03
N SER A 16 11.81 12.76 6.12
CA SER A 16 12.87 13.72 6.43
C SER A 16 12.48 15.13 5.95
N PRO A 17 12.49 16.16 6.83
CA PRO A 17 12.80 16.06 8.26
C PRO A 17 11.70 15.30 9.02
N ARG A 18 12.10 14.63 10.11
CA ARG A 18 11.14 13.95 10.98
C ARG A 18 10.18 14.98 11.62
N PRO A 19 8.87 14.69 11.71
CA PRO A 19 7.93 15.56 12.41
C PRO A 19 8.33 15.75 13.88
N ASN A 20 8.22 16.99 14.38
CA ASN A 20 8.44 17.36 15.77
C ASN A 20 7.22 18.14 16.34
N PRO A 21 6.51 17.63 17.37
CA PRO A 21 6.74 16.34 18.01
C PRO A 21 6.43 15.19 17.06
N THR A 22 7.05 14.03 17.29
CA THR A 22 6.65 12.80 16.59
C THR A 22 5.23 12.44 17.03
N PRO A 23 4.26 12.24 16.10
CA PRO A 23 2.88 11.99 16.48
C PRO A 23 2.74 10.63 17.17
N SER A 24 1.71 10.48 18.02
CA SER A 24 1.34 9.16 18.54
C SER A 24 0.83 8.25 17.41
N ARG A 25 0.86 6.94 17.64
CA ARG A 25 0.34 5.94 16.70
C ARG A 25 -1.10 6.24 16.29
N ASP A 26 -1.95 6.55 17.25
CA ASP A 26 -3.37 6.79 17.00
C ASP A 26 -3.58 8.11 16.23
N ALA A 27 -2.78 9.15 16.50
CA ALA A 27 -2.82 10.40 15.74
C ALA A 27 -2.41 10.19 14.28
N TRP A 28 -1.37 9.38 14.03
CA TRP A 28 -0.93 9.09 12.66
C TRP A 28 -1.92 8.20 11.91
N ALA A 29 -2.49 7.20 12.59
CA ALA A 29 -3.54 6.34 12.04
C ALA A 29 -4.79 7.15 11.67
N ALA A 30 -5.10 8.21 12.41
CA ALA A 30 -6.21 9.12 12.09
C ALA A 30 -5.97 9.95 10.82
N THR A 31 -4.71 10.16 10.41
CA THR A 31 -4.35 10.96 9.23
C THR A 31 -4.17 10.16 7.94
N GLY A 32 -4.18 8.82 8.02
CA GLY A 32 -3.94 7.96 6.85
C GLY A 32 -5.09 7.00 6.60
N ASN A 33 -5.23 6.58 5.34
CA ASN A 33 -6.13 5.49 4.98
C ASN A 33 -5.31 4.20 4.95
N TRP A 34 -5.58 3.28 5.87
CA TRP A 34 -4.76 2.09 6.09
C TRP A 34 -5.56 0.81 5.94
N ILE A 35 -4.95 -0.17 5.28
CA ILE A 35 -5.38 -1.56 5.28
C ILE A 35 -4.20 -2.47 5.60
N GLY A 36 -4.41 -3.53 6.36
CA GLY A 36 -3.31 -4.39 6.78
C GLY A 36 -3.75 -5.71 7.40
N ASN A 37 -2.79 -6.61 7.52
CA ASN A 37 -2.89 -7.91 8.20
C ASN A 37 -1.53 -8.25 8.87
N ASP A 38 -1.35 -9.50 9.27
CA ASP A 38 -0.14 -9.97 9.97
C ASP A 38 1.11 -10.08 9.07
N ALA A 39 0.97 -9.99 7.75
CA ALA A 39 2.09 -10.03 6.81
C ALA A 39 2.48 -8.67 6.25
N MET A 40 1.53 -7.74 6.12
CA MET A 40 1.78 -6.46 5.45
C MET A 40 0.74 -5.40 5.79
N TRP A 41 1.16 -4.14 5.64
CA TRP A 41 0.31 -2.96 5.75
C TRP A 41 0.46 -2.08 4.52
N ILE A 42 -0.62 -1.46 4.08
CA ILE A 42 -0.68 -0.63 2.88
C ILE A 42 -1.29 0.73 3.25
N SER A 43 -0.60 1.80 2.84
CA SER A 43 -1.15 3.15 2.85
C SER A 43 -1.90 3.39 1.55
N LEU A 44 -3.16 3.79 1.67
CA LEU A 44 -4.04 4.13 0.58
C LEU A 44 -4.17 5.66 0.46
N PRO A 45 -4.51 6.18 -0.73
CA PRO A 45 -4.91 7.56 -0.88
C PRO A 45 -6.12 7.90 0.01
N LEU A 46 -6.12 9.11 0.58
CA LEU A 46 -7.18 9.58 1.48
C LEU A 46 -8.49 9.88 0.73
N ASP A 47 -8.38 10.34 -0.50
CA ASP A 47 -9.50 10.62 -1.42
C ASP A 47 -9.91 9.39 -2.25
N GLY A 48 -9.22 8.26 -2.06
CA GLY A 48 -9.43 7.04 -2.84
C GLY A 48 -8.91 7.10 -4.27
N VAL A 49 -8.19 8.17 -4.66
CA VAL A 49 -7.67 8.38 -6.01
C VAL A 49 -6.17 8.09 -6.07
N PHE A 50 -5.78 7.17 -6.95
CA PHE A 50 -4.40 6.82 -7.22
C PHE A 50 -3.94 7.43 -8.54
N GLN A 51 -3.02 8.39 -8.46
CA GLN A 51 -2.44 9.05 -9.63
C GLN A 51 -1.33 8.18 -10.25
N ARG A 52 -1.64 7.51 -11.35
CA ARG A 52 -0.82 6.47 -11.99
C ARG A 52 0.57 6.94 -12.37
N ARG A 53 0.73 8.20 -12.77
CA ARG A 53 2.00 8.74 -13.26
C ARG A 53 3.01 9.06 -12.16
N TYR A 54 2.53 9.39 -10.97
CA TYR A 54 3.36 9.97 -9.90
C TYR A 54 3.30 9.21 -8.58
N SER A 55 2.34 8.30 -8.42
CA SER A 55 2.10 7.61 -7.15
C SER A 55 2.69 6.21 -7.14
N LYS A 56 3.03 5.76 -5.94
CA LYS A 56 3.27 4.35 -5.62
C LYS A 56 2.30 3.93 -4.54
N VAL A 57 1.77 2.72 -4.65
CA VAL A 57 1.03 2.13 -3.53
C VAL A 57 2.08 1.66 -2.53
N TRP A 58 2.18 2.38 -1.43
CA TRP A 58 3.17 2.12 -0.38
C TRP A 58 2.76 0.93 0.46
N MET A 59 3.61 -0.10 0.47
CA MET A 59 3.43 -1.31 1.24
C MET A 59 4.59 -1.51 2.21
N ILE A 60 4.25 -1.92 3.43
CA ILE A 60 5.17 -2.21 4.52
C ILE A 60 5.02 -3.69 4.88
N PRO A 61 5.86 -4.57 4.31
CA PRO A 61 5.93 -5.96 4.72
C PRO A 61 6.42 -6.11 6.16
N LEU A 62 5.76 -7.00 6.90
CA LEU A 62 6.13 -7.48 8.23
C LEU A 62 6.72 -8.90 8.20
N LYS A 63 6.70 -9.53 7.01
CA LYS A 63 7.29 -10.83 6.74
C LYS A 63 8.08 -10.74 5.44
N GLY A 64 9.18 -11.48 5.37
CA GLY A 64 9.91 -11.71 4.11
C GLY A 64 9.25 -12.77 3.22
N GLY A 65 9.43 -12.65 1.92
CA GLY A 65 9.03 -13.70 0.96
C GLY A 65 8.62 -13.17 -0.41
N PRO A 66 8.24 -14.06 -1.33
CA PRO A 66 7.69 -13.66 -2.62
C PRO A 66 6.40 -12.88 -2.43
N ILE A 67 6.26 -11.79 -3.18
CA ILE A 67 5.04 -11.01 -3.26
C ILE A 67 4.45 -11.10 -4.66
N THR A 68 3.14 -11.30 -4.72
CA THR A 68 2.35 -11.17 -5.94
C THR A 68 1.23 -10.16 -5.71
N VAL A 69 1.09 -9.23 -6.64
CA VAL A 69 -0.03 -8.31 -6.72
C VAL A 69 -0.75 -8.53 -8.04
N ARG A 70 -2.06 -8.71 -7.97
CA ARG A 70 -2.93 -8.78 -9.15
C ARG A 70 -3.96 -7.68 -9.08
N GLY A 71 -4.09 -6.94 -10.16
CA GLY A 71 -5.10 -5.92 -10.37
C GLY A 71 -6.11 -6.38 -11.41
N ARG A 72 -7.38 -6.20 -11.11
CA ARG A 72 -8.49 -6.40 -12.04
C ARG A 72 -9.29 -5.11 -12.13
N GLN A 73 -9.49 -4.61 -13.33
CA GLN A 73 -10.39 -3.49 -13.55
C GLN A 73 -11.84 -3.94 -13.28
N LEU A 74 -12.59 -3.11 -12.56
CA LEU A 74 -13.99 -3.37 -12.18
C LEU A 74 -14.97 -2.76 -13.16
N ASP A 75 -14.57 -1.69 -13.84
CA ASP A 75 -15.36 -0.92 -14.81
C ASP A 75 -14.84 -1.07 -16.25
N GLY A 76 -14.11 -2.16 -16.52
CA GLY A 76 -13.52 -2.47 -17.82
C GLY A 76 -12.77 -3.80 -17.79
N ASP A 77 -12.00 -4.07 -18.84
CA ASP A 77 -11.30 -5.35 -19.05
C ASP A 77 -9.80 -5.30 -18.71
N GLY A 78 -9.32 -4.20 -18.11
CA GLY A 78 -7.93 -4.01 -17.73
C GLY A 78 -7.43 -5.04 -16.70
N GLN A 79 -6.16 -5.42 -16.84
CA GLN A 79 -5.44 -6.24 -15.88
C GLN A 79 -4.12 -5.59 -15.51
N GLY A 80 -3.68 -5.83 -14.28
CA GLY A 80 -2.41 -5.34 -13.75
C GLY A 80 -1.72 -6.45 -12.98
N THR A 81 -0.40 -6.54 -13.08
CA THR A 81 0.37 -7.52 -12.30
C THR A 81 1.66 -6.89 -11.82
N PHE A 82 2.02 -7.22 -10.59
CA PHE A 82 3.35 -6.98 -10.07
C PHE A 82 3.81 -8.22 -9.32
N THR A 83 5.05 -8.63 -9.53
CA THR A 83 5.70 -9.68 -8.75
C THR A 83 7.03 -9.15 -8.26
N GLY A 84 7.40 -9.51 -7.04
CA GLY A 84 8.67 -9.13 -6.48
C GLY A 84 9.03 -10.00 -5.28
N THR A 85 10.06 -9.56 -4.57
CA THR A 85 10.44 -10.14 -3.28
C THR A 85 10.32 -9.07 -2.23
N ALA A 86 9.59 -9.37 -1.16
CA ALA A 86 9.50 -8.52 0.00
C ALA A 86 10.51 -8.96 1.07
N SER A 87 11.10 -7.98 1.74
CA SER A 87 11.82 -8.12 3.00
C SER A 87 11.24 -7.11 3.97
N ASP A 88 11.40 -7.33 5.27
CA ASP A 88 10.94 -6.39 6.31
C ASP A 88 11.44 -4.97 5.99
N GLY A 89 10.52 -4.00 5.99
CA GLY A 89 10.83 -2.63 5.61
C GLY A 89 9.75 -1.98 4.75
N ASN A 90 10.15 -1.08 3.85
CA ASN A 90 9.24 -0.31 3.02
C ASN A 90 9.44 -0.63 1.54
N ILE A 91 8.36 -0.96 0.84
CA ILE A 91 8.34 -1.22 -0.61
C ILE A 91 7.27 -0.34 -1.25
N GLY A 92 7.72 0.59 -2.10
CA GLY A 92 6.81 1.25 -3.05
C GLY A 92 6.47 0.27 -4.16
N SER A 93 5.27 -0.30 -4.13
CA SER A 93 4.87 -1.27 -5.15
C SER A 93 4.74 -0.61 -6.52
N SER A 94 5.31 -1.26 -7.54
CA SER A 94 5.29 -0.81 -8.94
C SER A 94 4.15 -1.50 -9.70
N VAL A 95 2.93 -1.44 -9.16
CA VAL A 95 1.77 -1.98 -9.87
C VAL A 95 1.55 -1.14 -11.12
N THR A 96 1.78 -1.73 -12.29
CA THR A 96 1.49 -1.08 -13.56
C THR A 96 0.02 -1.28 -13.91
N PHE A 97 -0.71 -0.17 -13.98
CA PHE A 97 -2.10 -0.15 -14.45
C PHE A 97 -2.14 0.14 -15.95
N SER A 98 -2.88 -0.67 -16.71
CA SER A 98 -3.01 -0.51 -18.17
C SER A 98 -3.82 0.72 -18.57
N THR A 99 -4.78 1.12 -17.73
CA THR A 99 -5.81 2.12 -18.01
C THR A 99 -6.25 2.81 -16.72
N THR A 100 -6.85 4.00 -16.84
CA THR A 100 -7.60 4.63 -15.75
C THR A 100 -8.92 3.89 -15.51
N GLY A 101 -9.50 4.04 -14.32
CA GLY A 101 -10.76 3.40 -13.93
C GLY A 101 -10.77 2.88 -12.50
N CYS A 102 -11.78 2.09 -12.15
CA CYS A 102 -11.91 1.45 -10.84
C CYS A 102 -11.20 0.10 -10.84
N TRP A 103 -10.31 -0.12 -9.88
CA TRP A 103 -9.49 -1.32 -9.80
C TRP A 103 -9.65 -2.02 -8.46
N GLU A 104 -9.74 -3.35 -8.49
CA GLU A 104 -9.55 -4.23 -7.34
C GLU A 104 -8.11 -4.75 -7.37
N LEU A 105 -7.38 -4.55 -6.27
CA LEU A 105 -6.05 -5.12 -6.08
C LEU A 105 -6.11 -6.25 -5.06
N ARG A 106 -5.33 -7.30 -5.33
CA ARG A 106 -5.09 -8.45 -4.45
C ARG A 106 -3.60 -8.61 -4.22
N TYR A 107 -3.15 -8.36 -3.00
CA TYR A 107 -1.77 -8.56 -2.55
C TYR A 107 -1.67 -9.92 -1.86
N SER A 108 -0.63 -10.69 -2.19
CA SER A 108 -0.31 -11.93 -1.52
C SER A 108 1.14 -11.94 -1.08
N LEU A 109 1.36 -12.22 0.21
CA LEU A 109 2.68 -12.31 0.83
C LEU A 109 2.65 -13.34 1.96
N ALA A 110 3.61 -14.28 1.94
CA ALA A 110 3.77 -15.30 2.98
C ALA A 110 2.47 -16.09 3.31
N GLY A 111 1.63 -16.35 2.30
CA GLY A 111 0.35 -17.05 2.44
C GLY A 111 -0.82 -16.16 2.88
N GLU A 112 -0.56 -14.93 3.30
CA GLU A 112 -1.58 -13.96 3.67
C GLU A 112 -2.04 -13.14 2.45
N GLU A 113 -3.27 -12.65 2.52
CA GLU A 113 -3.89 -11.84 1.47
C GLU A 113 -4.47 -10.54 1.99
N LEU A 114 -4.31 -9.47 1.19
CA LEU A 114 -5.09 -8.25 1.31
C LEU A 114 -5.77 -7.93 0.00
N ARG A 115 -6.97 -7.36 0.12
CA ARG A 115 -7.76 -6.92 -1.02
C ARG A 115 -8.39 -5.57 -0.74
N PHE A 116 -8.32 -4.69 -1.72
CA PHE A 116 -8.93 -3.36 -1.64
C PHE A 116 -9.19 -2.82 -3.04
N THR A 117 -10.01 -1.78 -3.11
CA THR A 117 -10.34 -1.08 -4.35
C THR A 117 -9.78 0.33 -4.34
N LEU A 118 -9.43 0.84 -5.51
CA LEU A 118 -8.98 2.22 -5.71
C LEU A 118 -9.38 2.71 -7.10
N ARG A 119 -9.54 4.03 -7.23
CA ARG A 119 -9.76 4.68 -8.52
C ARG A 119 -8.41 5.12 -9.08
N VAL A 120 -8.04 4.64 -10.26
CA VAL A 120 -6.80 4.99 -10.96
C VAL A 120 -7.08 6.12 -11.93
N GLU A 121 -6.29 7.18 -11.82
CA GLU A 121 -6.32 8.36 -12.70
C GLU A 121 -4.90 8.68 -13.20
N ASP A 122 -4.76 9.63 -14.13
CA ASP A 122 -3.47 10.03 -14.73
C ASP A 122 -2.89 11.31 -14.11
#